data_AF-A0A2V8NBA3-F1
#
_entry.id   AF-A0A2V8NBA3-F1
#
_cell.length_a   1.000
_cell.length_b   1.000
_cell.length_c   1.000
_cell.angle_alpha   90.00
_cell.angle_beta   90.00
_cell.angle_gamma   90.00
#
_symmetry.space_group_name_H-M   'P 1'
#
loop_
_entity.id
_entity.type
_entity.pdbx_description
1 polymer ?
#
loop_
_entity_poly.entity_id
_entity_poly.type
_entity_poly.pdbx_seq_one_letter_code
_entity_poly.pdbx_strand_id
1 'polypeptide(L)' 'MRGARSYVIEISADPPTNTSWQHKTVSTKSRATIEGLTSGTKYWFRVAAVGANGQSGWSDPATKIAP' A
#
# COMPACT_ATOMS: atom_id res chain seq x y z
N MET A 1 -6.73 -22.98 -7.37
CA MET A 1 -6.06 -21.70 -7.66
C MET A 1 -6.30 -20.76 -6.46
N ARG A 2 -5.33 -20.50 -5.59
CA ARG A 2 -5.49 -19.57 -4.46
C ARG A 2 -4.49 -18.43 -4.57
N GLY A 3 -4.61 -17.65 -5.64
CA GLY A 3 -3.96 -16.35 -5.72
C GLY A 3 -4.81 -15.30 -5.00
N ALA A 4 -4.17 -14.27 -4.46
CA ALA A 4 -4.87 -13.04 -4.12
C ALA A 4 -5.61 -12.52 -5.37
N ARG A 5 -6.87 -12.11 -5.21
CA ARG A 5 -7.66 -11.54 -6.31
C ARG A 5 -7.30 -10.07 -6.52
N SER A 6 -6.96 -9.39 -5.44
CA SER A 6 -6.58 -7.99 -5.42
C SER A 6 -5.53 -7.72 -4.34
N TYR A 7 -4.87 -6.58 -4.41
CA TYR A 7 -3.92 -6.06 -3.45
C TYR A 7 -4.33 -4.64 -3.08
N VAL A 8 -4.64 -4.41 -1.81
CA VAL A 8 -4.92 -3.09 -1.25
C VAL A 8 -3.59 -2.46 -0.88
N ILE A 9 -3.34 -1.24 -1.36
CA ILE A 9 -2.13 -0.48 -1.05
C ILE A 9 -2.51 0.74 -0.22
N GLU A 10 -1.89 0.82 0.95
CA GLU A 10 -1.98 1.98 1.83
C GLU A 10 -0.65 2.72 1.87
N ILE A 11 -0.75 4.04 2.00
CA ILE A 11 0.38 4.95 2.10
C ILE A 11 0.26 5.77 3.37
N SER A 12 1.39 6.08 4.01
CA SER A 12 1.46 7.00 5.13
C SER A 12 2.64 7.97 4.92
N ALA A 13 2.46 9.24 5.27
CA ALA A 13 3.58 10.18 5.32
C ALA A 13 4.49 9.85 6.51
N ASP A 14 5.77 10.20 6.41
CA ASP A 14 6.69 10.11 7.54
C ASP A 14 6.38 11.18 8.60
N PRO A 15 6.24 10.82 9.90
CA PRO A 15 6.33 9.47 10.48
C PRO A 15 5.02 8.65 10.34
N PRO A 16 5.12 7.32 10.13
CA PRO A 16 3.95 6.46 9.99
C PRO A 16 3.32 6.23 11.37
N THR A 17 2.10 6.74 11.56
CA THR A 17 1.29 6.43 12.74
C THR A 17 0.20 5.44 12.36
N ASN A 18 -0.37 4.73 13.35
CA ASN A 18 -1.44 3.76 13.10
C ASN A 18 -2.68 4.38 12.44
N THR A 19 -2.85 5.71 12.54
CA THR A 19 -3.94 6.50 11.96
C THR A 19 -3.55 7.29 10.70
N SER A 20 -2.25 7.41 10.40
CA SER A 20 -1.74 8.12 9.22
C SER A 20 -1.75 7.26 7.95
N TRP A 21 -2.14 5.99 8.06
CA TRP A 21 -2.33 5.11 6.90
C TRP A 21 -3.58 5.54 6.12
N GLN A 22 -3.38 5.83 4.85
CA GLN A 22 -4.41 6.25 3.90
C GLN A 22 -4.50 5.22 2.78
N HIS A 23 -5.70 4.75 2.50
CA HIS A 23 -5.95 3.89 1.35
C HIS A 23 -5.74 4.67 0.06
N LYS A 24 -4.72 4.28 -0.70
CA LYS A 24 -4.38 4.95 -1.96
C LYS A 24 -5.03 4.26 -3.15
N THR A 25 -4.90 2.95 -3.26
CA THR A 25 -5.44 2.22 -4.41
C THR A 25 -5.55 0.73 -4.13
N VAL A 26 -6.36 0.05 -4.93
CA VAL A 26 -6.43 -1.42 -5.00
C VAL A 26 -6.02 -1.84 -6.40
N SER A 27 -5.03 -2.72 -6.50
CA SER A 27 -4.60 -3.30 -7.78
C SER A 27 -4.86 -4.80 -7.81
N THR A 28 -5.42 -5.31 -8.91
CA THR A 28 -5.49 -6.76 -9.17
C THR A 28 -4.16 -7.31 -9.68
N LYS A 29 -3.20 -6.43 -9.99
CA LYS A 29 -1.86 -6.78 -10.46
C LYS A 29 -0.85 -6.61 -9.33
N SER A 30 0.30 -7.29 -9.44
CA SER A 30 1.45 -7.11 -8.54
C SER A 30 2.19 -5.77 -8.74
N ARG A 31 1.55 -4.79 -9.40
CA ARG A 31 2.09 -3.47 -9.68
C ARG A 31 0.98 -2.43 -9.61
N ALA A 32 1.29 -1.29 -9.04
CA ALA A 32 0.42 -0.12 -8.96
C ALA A 32 1.28 1.14 -9.08
N THR A 33 0.76 2.15 -9.77
CA THR A 33 1.39 3.47 -9.85
C THR A 33 0.62 4.41 -8.93
N ILE A 34 1.35 5.08 -8.04
CA ILE A 34 0.79 6.04 -7.09
C ILE A 34 1.21 7.43 -7.56
N GLU A 35 0.23 8.23 -7.98
CA GLU A 35 0.44 9.60 -8.46
C GLU A 35 0.05 10.63 -7.39
N GLY A 36 0.50 11.86 -7.59
CA GLY A 36 0.22 12.99 -6.68
C GLY A 36 0.92 12.86 -5.32
N LEU A 37 2.14 12.33 -5.31
CA LEU A 37 3.01 12.37 -4.12
C LEU A 37 3.88 13.62 -4.18
N THR A 38 4.13 14.23 -3.02
CA THR A 38 5.01 15.37 -2.92
C THR A 38 6.46 14.90 -3.06
N SER A 39 7.14 15.37 -4.11
CA SER A 39 8.57 15.11 -4.34
C SER A 39 9.40 15.49 -3.12
N GLY A 40 10.38 14.65 -2.76
CA GLY A 40 11.25 14.86 -1.59
C GLY A 40 10.67 14.39 -0.24
N THR A 41 9.39 14.00 -0.20
CA THR A 41 8.79 13.45 1.03
C THR A 41 9.00 11.94 1.11
N LYS A 42 9.40 11.46 2.30
CA LYS A 42 9.46 10.02 2.60
C LYS A 42 8.05 9.52 2.87
N TYR A 43 7.65 8.49 2.13
CA TYR A 43 6.38 7.80 2.30
C TYR A 43 6.62 6.35 2.70
N TRP A 44 5.69 5.85 3.50
CA TRP A 44 5.59 4.48 3.93
C TRP A 44 4.47 3.79 3.17
N PHE A 45 4.70 2.57 2.69
CA PHE A 45 3.77 1.82 1.88
C PHE A 45 3.57 0.44 2.50
N ARG A 46 2.32 0.01 2.63
CA ARG A 46 2.00 -1.37 3.02
C ARG A 46 0.96 -1.95 2.09
N VAL A 47 1.02 -3.27 1.89
CA VAL A 47 0.14 -3.97 0.97
C VAL A 47 -0.56 -5.11 1.69
N ALA A 48 -1.87 -5.26 1.48
CA ALA A 48 -2.62 -6.43 1.93
C ALA A 48 -3.24 -7.15 0.74
N ALA A 49 -3.11 -8.47 0.70
CA ALA A 49 -3.72 -9.29 -0.33
C ALA A 49 -5.20 -9.55 0.02
N VAL A 50 -6.11 -9.28 -0.91
CA VAL A 50 -7.54 -9.58 -0.78
C VAL A 50 -7.88 -10.76 -1.67
N GLY A 51 -8.27 -11.87 -1.05
CA GLY A 51 -8.67 -13.11 -1.72
C GLY A 51 -10.17 -13.38 -1.58
N ALA A 52 -10.60 -14.57 -1.99
CA ALA A 52 -11.98 -15.04 -1.80
C ALA A 52 -12.37 -15.18 -0.31
N ASN A 53 -11.37 -15.35 0.57
CA ASN A 53 -11.56 -15.50 2.01
C ASN A 53 -11.45 -14.17 2.78
N GLY A 54 -11.38 -13.02 2.07
CA GLY A 54 -11.17 -11.70 2.66
C GLY A 54 -9.74 -11.17 2.54
N GLN A 55 -9.46 -10.12 3.30
CA GLN A 55 -8.17 -9.43 3.35
C GLN A 55 -7.18 -10.18 4.25
N SER A 56 -5.95 -10.39 3.76
CA SER A 56 -4.82 -10.90 4.53
C SER A 56 -4.30 -9.86 5.51
N GLY A 57 -3.39 -10.28 6.40
CA GLY A 57 -2.55 -9.33 7.13
C GLY A 57 -1.82 -8.37 6.18
N TRP A 58 -1.49 -7.18 6.69
CA TRP A 58 -0.64 -6.22 6.01
C TRP A 58 0.80 -6.73 5.91
N SER A 59 1.46 -6.41 4.80
CA SER A 59 2.89 -6.63 4.64
C SER A 59 3.72 -5.73 5.55
N ASP A 60 5.01 -6.05 5.69
CA ASP A 60 5.97 -5.12 6.26
C ASP A 60 5.92 -3.77 5.52
N PRO A 61 5.92 -2.65 6.26
CA PRO A 61 5.83 -1.33 5.67
C PRO A 61 7.16 -0.96 5.02
N ALA A 62 7.12 -0.68 3.72
CA ALA A 62 8.28 -0.27 2.94
C ALA A 62 8.39 1.26 2.88
N THR A 63 9.60 1.81 2.96
CA THR A 63 9.83 3.25 2.79
C THR A 63 10.30 3.58 1.38
N LYS A 64 9.80 4.68 0.83
CA LYS A 64 10.32 5.24 -0.41
C LYS A 64 10.18 6.75 -0.42
N ILE A 65 11.23 7.44 -0.86
CA ILE A 65 11.19 8.89 -1.08
C ILE A 65 10.60 9.12 -2.46
N ALA A 66 9.59 9.99 -2.55
CA ALA A 66 9.03 10.37 -3.83
C ALA A 66 10.10 11.13 -4.66
N PRO A 67 10.29 10.76 -5.94
CA PRO A 67 11.22 11.46 -6.82
C PRO A 67 10.78 12.91 -7.04
#